data_AF-A0A7Z7AUV3-F1
#
_entry.id   AF-A0A7Z7AUV3-F1
#
_cell.length_a   1.000
_cell.length_b   1.000
_cell.length_c   1.000
_cell.angle_alpha   90.00
_cell.angle_beta   90.00
_cell.angle_gamma   90.00
#
_symmetry.space_group_name_H-M   'P 1'
#
loop_
_entity.id
_entity.type
_entity.pdbx_description
1 polymer ?
#
loop_
_entity_poly.entity_id
_entity_poly.type
_entity_poly.pdbx_seq_one_letter_code
_entity_poly.pdbx_strand_id
1 'polypeptide(L)'
;MQNERYPKGHFLAIGMVMGLPLGIPIGIVLGMIAIGPAIGLIFGIGIGSYLENKYNPDPLPTTPEEEKQRRKMILLLGSLLLIGILMFAVLLMTS
;
A
#
# COMPACT_ATOMS: atom_id res chain seq x y z
N MET A 1 28.65 7.70 11.26
CA MET A 1 27.61 6.76 10.80
C MET A 1 27.05 7.35 9.51
N GLN A 2 27.22 6.67 8.39
CA GLN A 2 26.69 7.15 7.11
C GLN A 2 25.17 7.05 7.22
N ASN A 3 24.44 8.17 7.11
CA ASN A 3 22.98 8.12 7.07
C ASN A 3 22.61 7.42 5.76
N GLU A 4 22.23 6.15 5.83
CA GLU A 4 21.68 5.43 4.69
C GLU A 4 20.45 6.19 4.19
N ARG A 5 20.49 6.66 2.94
CA ARG A 5 19.37 7.35 2.29
C ARG A 5 18.60 6.34 1.47
N TYR A 6 17.28 6.38 1.56
CA TYR A 6 16.41 5.45 0.84
C TYR A 6 15.63 6.19 -0.26
N PRO A 7 15.20 5.48 -1.32
CA PRO A 7 14.29 6.04 -2.31
C PRO A 7 12.99 6.52 -1.65
N LYS A 8 12.38 7.56 -2.22
CA LYS A 8 11.11 8.10 -1.70
C LYS A 8 10.03 7.02 -1.64
N GLY A 9 9.43 6.85 -0.47
CA GLY A 9 8.36 5.89 -0.22
C GLY A 9 8.83 4.49 0.15
N HIS A 10 10.12 4.31 0.47
CA HIS A 10 10.67 3.04 0.91
C HIS A 10 9.98 2.51 2.18
N PHE A 11 9.89 3.32 3.23
CA PHE A 11 9.25 2.95 4.49
C PHE A 11 7.73 2.88 4.36
N LEU A 12 7.15 3.71 3.48
CA LEU A 12 5.73 3.60 3.12
C LEU A 12 5.41 2.23 2.52
N ALA A 13 6.24 1.76 1.58
CA ALA A 13 6.06 0.45 0.94
C ALA A 13 6.19 -0.69 1.96
N ILE A 14 7.19 -0.63 2.85
CA ILE A 14 7.36 -1.58 3.95
C ILE A 14 6.13 -1.59 4.86
N GLY A 15 5.65 -0.41 5.27
CA GLY A 15 4.45 -0.27 6.08
C GLY A 15 3.23 -0.93 5.43
N MET A 16 2.97 -0.65 4.16
CA MET A 16 1.86 -1.26 3.41
C MET A 16 1.97 -2.79 3.32
N VAL A 17 3.16 -3.31 3.01
CA VAL A 17 3.41 -4.76 2.88
C VAL A 17 3.25 -5.48 4.22
N MET A 18 3.59 -4.84 5.35
CA MET A 18 3.31 -5.39 6.67
C MET A 18 1.85 -5.26 7.07
N GLY A 19 1.22 -4.13 6.75
CA GLY A 19 -0.16 -3.84 7.13
C GLY A 19 -1.18 -4.78 6.49
N LEU A 20 -1.04 -5.05 5.18
CA LEU A 20 -1.99 -5.87 4.43
C LEU A 20 -2.22 -7.27 5.02
N PRO A 21 -1.17 -8.05 5.32
CA PRO A 21 -1.31 -9.35 5.98
C PRO A 21 -1.84 -9.26 7.41
N LEU A 22 -1.46 -8.21 8.17
CA LEU A 22 -1.95 -7.99 9.53
C LEU A 22 -3.45 -7.66 9.57
N GLY A 23 -4.00 -7.12 8.49
CA GLY A 23 -5.42 -6.86 8.35
C GLY A 23 -6.29 -8.12 8.39
N ILE A 24 -5.79 -9.24 7.87
CA ILE A 24 -6.54 -10.50 7.81
C ILE A 24 -6.97 -11.00 9.20
N PRO A 25 -6.05 -11.20 10.17
CA PRO A 25 -6.45 -11.64 11.51
C PRO A 25 -7.34 -10.61 12.22
N ILE A 26 -7.15 -9.31 11.99
CA ILE A 26 -8.04 -8.27 12.52
C ILE A 26 -9.46 -8.44 11.97
N GLY A 27 -9.60 -8.66 10.66
CA GLY A 27 -10.89 -8.93 10.02
C GLY A 27 -11.56 -10.20 10.55
N ILE A 28 -10.79 -11.25 10.83
CA ILE A 28 -11.29 -12.49 11.44
C ILE A 28 -11.84 -12.22 12.85
N VAL A 29 -11.07 -11.55 13.70
CA VAL A 29 -11.48 -11.23 15.08
C VAL A 29 -12.74 -10.36 15.11
N LEU A 30 -12.88 -9.43 14.18
CA LEU A 30 -14.04 -8.55 14.09
C LEU A 30 -15.25 -9.20 13.39
N GLY A 31 -15.12 -10.43 12.87
CA GLY A 31 -16.15 -11.07 12.05
C GLY A 31 -16.38 -10.40 10.68
N MET A 32 -15.48 -9.51 10.27
CA MET A 32 -15.54 -8.70 9.05
C MET A 32 -14.32 -8.99 8.16
N ILE A 33 -14.17 -10.25 7.75
CA ILE A 33 -13.01 -10.74 7.00
C ILE A 33 -12.75 -9.90 5.73
N ALA A 34 -13.83 -9.48 5.04
CA ALA A 34 -13.73 -8.66 3.83
C ALA A 34 -13.10 -7.28 4.07
N ILE A 35 -13.24 -6.70 5.26
CA ILE A 35 -12.72 -5.36 5.60
C ILE A 35 -11.34 -5.44 6.27
N GLY A 36 -10.97 -6.62 6.78
CA GLY A 36 -9.67 -6.87 7.42
C GLY A 36 -8.48 -6.30 6.65
N PRO A 37 -8.27 -6.67 5.36
CA PRO A 37 -7.18 -6.13 4.56
C PRO A 37 -7.17 -4.59 4.46
N ALA A 38 -8.34 -3.96 4.38
CA ALA A 38 -8.44 -2.50 4.33
C ALA A 38 -8.01 -1.85 5.65
N ILE A 39 -8.41 -2.43 6.79
CA ILE A 39 -7.96 -1.99 8.12
C ILE A 39 -6.45 -2.11 8.25
N GLY A 40 -5.91 -3.28 7.87
CA GLY A 40 -4.48 -3.54 7.88
C GLY A 40 -3.69 -2.55 7.02
N LEU A 41 -4.20 -2.24 5.82
CA LEU A 41 -3.58 -1.27 4.93
C LEU A 41 -3.53 0.13 5.54
N ILE A 42 -4.60 0.60 6.20
CA ILE A 42 -4.62 1.90 6.88
C ILE A 42 -3.53 1.97 7.96
N PHE A 43 -3.41 0.93 8.78
CA PHE A 43 -2.35 0.84 9.78
C PHE A 43 -0.96 0.83 9.13
N GLY A 44 -0.79 0.03 8.08
CA GLY A 44 0.46 -0.04 7.33
C GLY A 44 0.89 1.30 6.73
N ILE A 45 -0.04 2.03 6.13
CA ILE A 45 0.19 3.38 5.62
C ILE A 45 0.59 4.32 6.76
N GLY A 46 -0.16 4.33 7.87
CA GLY A 46 0.13 5.20 9.01
C GLY A 46 1.53 4.98 9.59
N ILE A 47 1.91 3.72 9.83
CA ILE A 47 3.24 3.35 10.31
C ILE A 47 4.31 3.70 9.27
N GLY A 48 4.10 3.32 8.01
CA GLY A 48 5.06 3.57 6.94
C GLY A 48 5.31 5.06 6.70
N SER A 49 4.27 5.90 6.72
CA SER A 49 4.38 7.35 6.63
C SER A 49 5.12 7.97 7.83
N TYR A 50 4.84 7.49 9.04
CA TYR A 50 5.57 7.95 10.23
C TYR A 50 7.07 7.61 10.13
N LEU A 51 7.40 6.38 9.72
CA LEU A 51 8.77 5.93 9.53
C LEU A 51 9.49 6.70 8.42
N GLU A 52 8.80 6.95 7.29
CA GLU A 52 9.36 7.73 6.17
C GLU A 52 9.74 9.14 6.63
N ASN A 53 8.84 9.84 7.35
CA ASN A 53 9.12 11.19 7.84
C ASN A 53 10.24 11.21 8.90
N LYS A 54 10.35 10.16 9.71
CA LYS A 54 11.32 10.10 10.81
C LYS A 54 12.73 9.68 10.36
N TYR A 55 12.80 8.71 9.44
CA TYR A 55 14.05 8.05 9.06
C TYR A 55 14.47 8.30 7.60
N ASN A 56 13.64 8.94 6.78
CA ASN A 56 13.98 9.34 5.41
C ASN A 56 13.64 10.81 5.10
N PRO A 57 14.14 11.79 5.89
CA PRO A 57 13.81 13.20 5.69
C PRO A 57 14.39 13.79 4.38
N ASP A 58 15.48 13.20 3.86
CA ASP A 58 16.12 13.57 2.58
C ASP A 58 16.21 12.32 1.67
N PRO A 59 15.10 11.93 1.00
CA PRO A 59 15.07 10.75 0.15
C PRO A 59 15.93 10.94 -1.11
N LEU A 60 16.40 9.83 -1.67
CA LEU A 60 17.13 9.87 -2.94
C LEU A 60 16.27 10.49 -4.05
N PRO A 61 16.84 11.38 -4.89
CA PRO A 61 16.12 11.97 -6.00
C PRO A 61 15.78 10.88 -7.03
N THR A 62 14.54 10.88 -7.48
CA THR A 62 14.08 10.01 -8.57
C THR A 62 14.32 10.65 -9.92
N THR A 63 14.71 9.86 -10.91
CA THR A 63 14.87 10.37 -12.28
C THR A 63 13.49 10.59 -12.94
N PRO A 64 13.38 11.50 -13.93
CA PRO A 64 12.12 11.71 -14.64
C PRO A 64 11.58 10.45 -15.34
N GLU A 65 12.48 9.55 -15.74
CA GLU A 65 12.13 8.28 -16.38
C GLU A 65 11.51 7.31 -15.37
N GLU A 66 12.11 7.18 -14.18
CA GLU A 66 11.57 6.38 -13.08
C GLU A 66 10.20 6.88 -12.61
N GLU A 67 10.00 8.19 -12.54
CA GLU A 67 8.70 8.77 -12.14
C GLU A 67 7.60 8.42 -13.15
N LYS A 68 7.92 8.47 -14.45
CA LYS A 68 6.99 8.08 -15.52
C LYS A 68 6.66 6.60 -15.46
N GLN A 69 7.66 5.74 -15.23
CA GLN A 69 7.45 4.30 -15.05
C GLN A 69 6.62 4.00 -13.80
N ARG A 70 6.92 4.63 -12.67
CA ARG A 70 6.16 4.50 -11.42
C ARG A 70 4.71 4.91 -11.61
N ARG A 71 4.45 6.04 -12.29
CA ARG A 71 3.09 6.48 -12.60
C ARG A 71 2.35 5.48 -13.49
N LYS A 72 3.01 4.93 -14.51
CA LYS A 72 2.44 3.89 -15.37
C LYS A 72 2.09 2.63 -14.57
N MET A 73 2.98 2.19 -13.67
CA MET A 73 2.76 1.03 -12.82
C MET A 73 1.61 1.25 -11.84
N ILE A 74 1.53 2.43 -11.21
CA ILE A 74 0.41 2.80 -10.33
C ILE A 74 -0.92 2.79 -11.10
N LEU A 75 -0.94 3.31 -12.32
CA LEU A 75 -2.14 3.30 -13.17
C LEU A 75 -2.55 1.88 -13.56
N LEU A 76 -1.59 1.01 -13.91
CA LEU A 76 -1.85 -0.39 -14.26
C LEU A 76 -2.35 -1.21 -13.06
N LEU A 77 -1.70 -1.07 -11.89
CA LEU A 77 -2.14 -1.75 -10.68
C LEU A 77 -3.49 -1.22 -10.19
N GLY A 78 -3.69 0.09 -10.27
CA GLY A 78 -4.96 0.73 -9.91
C GLY A 78 -6.10 0.30 -10.82
N SER A 79 -5.89 0.21 -12.14
CA SER A 79 -6.91 -0.28 -13.06
C SER A 79 -7.22 -1.77 -12.83
N LEU A 80 -6.21 -2.61 -12.60
CA LEU A 80 -6.39 -4.02 -12.27
C LEU A 80 -7.19 -4.21 -10.97
N LEU A 81 -6.88 -3.43 -9.94
CA LEU A 81 -7.60 -3.42 -8.67
C LEU A 81 -9.08 -3.05 -8.89
N LEU A 82 -9.35 -1.97 -9.65
CA LEU A 82 -10.71 -1.53 -9.96
C LEU A 82 -11.51 -2.60 -10.72
N ILE A 83 -10.89 -3.28 -11.70
CA ILE A 83 -11.51 -4.39 -12.41
C ILE A 83 -11.87 -5.51 -11.44
N GLY A 84 -10.97 -5.87 -10.52
CA GLY A 84 -11.23 -6.88 -9.50
C GLY A 84 -12.42 -6.52 -8.60
N ILE A 85 -12.48 -5.26 -8.15
CA ILE A 85 -13.61 -4.74 -7.34
C ILE A 85 -14.92 -4.79 -8.13
N LEU A 86 -14.92 -4.36 -9.39
CA LEU A 86 -16.10 -4.40 -10.26
C LEU A 86 -16.59 -5.83 -10.49
N MET A 87 -15.68 -6.77 -10.80
CA MET A 87 -16.04 -8.19 -10.97
C MET A 87 -16.64 -8.76 -9.69
N PHE A 88 -16.05 -8.47 -8.53
CA PHE A 88 -16.58 -8.91 -7.25
C PHE A 88 -17.96 -8.31 -6.96
N ALA A 89 -18.18 -7.03 -7.26
CA ALA A 89 -19.48 -6.39 -7.10
C ALA A 89 -20.55 -7.02 -8.01
N VAL A 90 -20.22 -7.28 -9.29
CA VAL A 90 -21.14 -7.97 -10.22
C VAL A 90 -21.47 -9.37 -9.72
N LEU A 91 -20.48 -10.13 -9.24
CA LEU A 91 -20.69 -11.45 -8.67
C LEU A 91 -21.70 -11.40 -7.52
N LEU A 92 -21.56 -10.46 -6.59
CA LEU A 92 -22.49 -10.28 -5.47
C LEU A 92 -23.92 -9.92 -5.92
N MET A 93 -24.09 -9.20 -7.04
CA MET A 93 -25.41 -8.88 -7.59
C MET A 93 -26.08 -10.07 -8.27
N THR A 94 -25.29 -11.02 -8.77
CA THR A 94 -25.77 -12.22 -9.48
C THR A 94 -25.92 -13.45 -8.58
N SER A 95 -25.46 -13.38 -7.34
CA SER A 95 -25.54 -14.44 -6.32
C SER A 95 -26.82 -14.32 -5.51
#